data_AF-A0A2H0AU20-F1
#
_entry.id   AF-A0A2H0AU20-F1
#
_cell.length_a   1.000
_cell.length_b   1.000
_cell.length_c   1.000
_cell.angle_alpha   90.00
_cell.angle_beta   90.00
_cell.angle_gamma   90.00
#
_symmetry.space_group_name_H-M   'P 1'
#
loop_
_entity.id
_entity.type
_entity.pdbx_description
1 polymer ?
#
loop_
_entity_poly.entity_id
_entity_poly.type
_entity_poly.pdbx_seq_one_letter_code
_entity_poly.pdbx_strand_id
1 'polypeptide(L)' 'MGGGFKDKEEIKMLTKCYFCGGSVKEEDVSVDFWWGEKLVIFETVPAKVCQQCGERFFEAAVYKEMERVAQVEVKPSK' A
#
# COMPACT_ATOMS: atom_id res chain seq x y z
N MET A 1 16.15 9.69 -1.37
CA MET A 1 15.44 10.02 -0.11
C MET A 1 14.28 9.06 0.03
N GLY A 2 14.49 7.89 0.63
CA GLY A 2 13.43 6.90 0.89
C GLY A 2 13.24 6.80 2.40
N GLY A 3 12.36 7.62 2.97
CA GLY A 3 12.02 7.55 4.38
C GLY A 3 11.20 6.30 4.63
N GLY A 4 11.86 5.21 5.03
CA GLY A 4 11.18 4.00 5.45
C GLY A 4 10.34 4.30 6.69
N PHE A 5 9.06 3.96 6.60
CA PHE A 5 8.09 4.06 7.66
C PHE A 5 8.42 3.03 8.75
N LYS A 6 8.97 3.46 9.89
CA LYS A 6 9.56 2.53 10.88
C LYS A 6 8.55 1.93 11.86
N ASP A 7 7.38 2.54 12.06
CA ASP A 7 6.51 2.15 13.18
C ASP A 7 5.03 2.08 12.80
N LYS A 8 4.41 0.91 12.99
CA LYS A 8 2.99 0.61 12.67
C LYS A 8 2.00 1.65 13.25
N GLU A 9 2.29 2.23 14.41
CA GLU A 9 1.43 3.25 15.04
C GLU A 9 1.45 4.60 14.32
N GLU A 10 2.56 4.96 13.68
CA GLU A 10 2.67 6.27 13.03
C GLU A 10 1.74 6.32 11.80
N ILE A 11 1.53 5.21 11.06
CA ILE A 11 0.71 5.21 9.82
C ILE A 11 -0.73 5.34 10.23
N LYS A 12 -1.12 4.67 11.32
CA LYS A 12 -2.46 4.78 11.91
C LYS A 12 -2.80 6.22 12.27
N MET A 13 -1.84 6.99 12.75
CA MET A 13 -2.02 8.42 13.08
C MET A 13 -1.68 9.38 11.95
N LEU A 14 -1.33 8.88 10.76
CA LEU A 14 -1.00 9.72 9.62
C LEU A 14 -2.23 10.51 9.16
N THR A 15 -2.19 11.81 9.41
CA THR A 15 -3.26 12.76 9.05
C THR A 15 -2.85 13.75 7.97
N LYS A 16 -1.54 13.83 7.66
CA LYS A 16 -0.98 14.70 6.62
C LYS A 16 -0.04 13.93 5.70
N CYS A 17 -0.09 14.23 4.41
CA CYS A 17 0.76 13.62 3.40
C CYS A 17 2.20 14.14 3.52
N TYR A 18 3.18 13.24 3.60
CA TYR A 18 4.60 13.60 3.64
C TYR A 18 5.10 14.31 2.36
N PHE A 19 4.42 14.11 1.23
CA PHE A 19 4.85 14.65 -0.07
C PHE A 19 4.25 16.02 -0.37
N CYS A 20 2.98 16.24 -0.05
CA CYS A 20 2.27 17.48 -0.41
C CYS A 20 1.67 18.24 0.78
N GLY A 21 1.71 17.69 1.99
CA GLY A 21 1.11 18.29 3.20
C GLY A 21 -0.41 18.22 3.27
N GLY A 22 -1.08 17.69 2.24
CA GLY A 22 -2.54 17.54 2.16
C GLY A 22 -3.11 16.54 3.18
N SER A 23 -4.42 16.57 3.39
CA SER A 23 -5.10 15.67 4.33
C SER A 23 -5.08 14.22 3.86
N VAL A 24 -4.93 13.30 4.81
CA VAL A 24 -4.90 11.86 4.57
C VAL A 24 -6.04 11.18 5.33
N LYS A 25 -6.72 10.22 4.68
CA LYS A 25 -7.84 9.46 5.25
C LYS A 25 -7.64 7.95 5.09
N GLU A 26 -8.24 7.16 5.97
CA GLU A 26 -8.29 5.70 5.81
C GLU A 26 -9.37 5.33 4.80
N GLU A 27 -8.99 4.54 3.79
CA GLU A 27 -9.87 4.07 2.73
C GLU A 27 -9.44 2.67 2.27
N ASP A 28 -10.42 1.87 1.85
CA ASP A 28 -10.14 0.64 1.12
C ASP A 28 -9.94 0.98 -0.36
N VAL A 29 -8.79 0.58 -0.90
CA VAL A 29 -8.42 0.88 -2.29
C VAL A 29 -8.16 -0.38 -3.07
N SER A 30 -8.36 -0.29 -4.39
CA SER A 30 -7.88 -1.32 -5.30
C SER A 30 -6.42 -1.08 -5.69
N VAL A 31 -5.61 -2.14 -5.65
CA VAL A 31 -4.17 -2.14 -5.91
C VAL A 31 -3.83 -3.09 -7.05
N ASP A 32 -3.23 -2.53 -8.08
CA ASP A 32 -2.59 -3.22 -9.19
C ASP A 32 -1.16 -3.64 -8.78
N PHE A 33 -1.03 -4.86 -8.29
CA PHE A 33 0.21 -5.37 -7.72
C PHE A 33 0.95 -6.27 -8.71
N TRP A 34 2.07 -5.78 -9.23
CA TRP A 34 2.94 -6.54 -10.13
C TRP A 34 3.91 -7.41 -9.35
N TRP A 35 3.90 -8.71 -9.63
CA TRP A 35 4.86 -9.67 -9.11
C TRP A 35 5.53 -10.41 -10.26
N GLY A 36 6.76 -9.98 -10.57
CA GLY A 36 7.42 -10.35 -11.83
C GLY A 36 6.60 -9.86 -13.03
N GLU A 37 6.28 -10.77 -13.95
CA GLU A 37 5.48 -10.46 -15.15
C GLU A 37 3.97 -10.63 -14.92
N LYS A 38 3.52 -10.94 -13.71
CA LYS A 38 2.11 -11.16 -13.40
C LYS A 38 1.52 -10.01 -12.64
N LEU A 39 0.30 -9.61 -13.04
CA LEU A 39 -0.52 -8.63 -12.37
C LEU A 39 -1.52 -9.34 -11.46
N VAL A 40 -1.52 -8.99 -10.17
CA VAL A 40 -2.52 -9.39 -9.18
C VAL A 40 -3.30 -8.14 -8.76
N ILE A 41 -4.62 -8.18 -8.87
CA ILE A 41 -5.48 -7.06 -8.49
C ILE A 41 -6.07 -7.37 -7.11
N PHE A 42 -5.75 -6.54 -6.12
CA PHE A 42 -6.38 -6.58 -4.81
C PHE A 42 -7.48 -5.53 -4.78
N GLU A 43 -8.75 -5.92 -4.59
CA GLU A 43 -9.87 -4.98 -4.68
C GLU A 43 -10.08 -4.16 -3.40
N THR A 44 -9.74 -4.72 -2.24
CA THR A 44 -10.02 -4.15 -0.91
C THR A 44 -8.76 -4.18 -0.05
N VAL A 45 -7.89 -3.19 -0.23
CA VAL A 45 -6.67 -3.04 0.56
C VAL A 45 -6.80 -1.83 1.47
N PRO A 46 -6.72 -1.98 2.80
CA PRO A 46 -6.77 -0.85 3.70
C PRO A 46 -5.51 0.02 3.53
N ALA A 47 -5.73 1.29 3.25
CA ALA A 47 -4.66 2.27 3.03
C ALA A 47 -5.01 3.64 3.60
N LYS A 48 -3.99 4.45 3.79
CA LYS A 48 -4.12 5.88 4.06
C LYS A 48 -3.93 6.63 2.75
N VAL A 49 -4.96 7.35 2.28
CA VAL A 49 -4.95 8.02 0.97
C VAL A 49 -4.97 9.53 1.13
N CYS A 50 -4.02 10.21 0.50
CA CYS A 50 -4.02 11.66 0.41
C CYS A 50 -5.14 12.15 -0.51
N GLN A 51 -6.00 13.02 0.02
CA GLN A 51 -7.17 13.54 -0.68
C GLN A 51 -6.83 14.62 -1.73
N GLN A 52 -5.57 15.06 -1.80
CA GLN A 52 -5.11 16.06 -2.76
C GLN A 52 -4.28 15.45 -3.89
N CYS A 53 -3.27 14.65 -3.58
CA CYS A 53 -2.35 14.11 -4.59
C CYS A 53 -2.58 12.62 -4.89
N GLY A 54 -3.44 11.94 -4.13
CA GLY A 54 -3.74 10.52 -4.34
C GLY A 54 -2.68 9.55 -3.83
N GLU A 55 -1.64 10.05 -3.14
CA GLU A 55 -0.60 9.21 -2.53
C GLU A 55 -1.20 8.21 -1.55
N ARG A 56 -0.69 6.97 -1.57
CA ARG A 56 -1.25 5.85 -0.79
C ARG A 56 -0.18 5.31 0.14
N PHE A 57 -0.47 5.30 1.43
CA PHE A 57 0.41 4.74 2.46
C PHE A 57 -0.20 3.43 2.97
N PHE A 58 0.58 2.35 2.88
CA PHE A 58 0.19 1.02 3.34
C PHE A 58 0.99 0.65 4.58
N GLU A 59 0.33 0.08 5.59
CA GLU A 59 1.05 -0.52 6.71
C GLU A 59 1.98 -1.64 6.20
N ALA A 60 3.14 -1.77 6.82
CA ALA A 60 4.10 -2.82 6.47
C ALA A 60 3.49 -4.23 6.54
N ALA A 61 2.55 -4.47 7.46
CA ALA A 61 1.84 -5.74 7.56
C ALA A 61 0.91 -5.98 6.36
N VAL A 62 0.19 -4.95 5.91
CA VAL A 62 -0.70 -5.02 4.74
C VAL A 62 0.12 -5.27 3.48
N TYR A 63 1.23 -4.53 3.31
CA TYR A 63 2.12 -4.73 2.17
C TYR A 63 2.71 -6.14 2.11
N LYS A 64 3.22 -6.65 3.24
CA LYS A 64 3.75 -8.03 3.33
C LYS A 64 2.70 -9.09 3.01
N GLU A 65 1.45 -8.85 3.40
CA GLU A 65 0.36 -9.77 3.09
C GLU A 65 0.04 -9.77 1.59
N MET A 66 0.03 -8.60 0.94
CA MET A 66 -0.09 -8.53 -0.52
C MET A 66 1.06 -9.29 -1.22
N GLU A 67 2.30 -9.13 -0.76
CA GLU A 67 3.44 -9.89 -1.28
C GLU A 67 3.25 -11.40 -1.11
N ARG A 68 2.81 -11.84 0.08
CA ARG A 68 2.58 -13.26 0.38
C ARG A 68 1.50 -13.85 -0.53
N VAL A 69 0.38 -13.14 -0.71
CA VAL A 69 -0.71 -13.59 -1.58
C VAL A 69 -0.25 -13.63 -3.04
N ALA A 70 0.41 -12.57 -3.52
CA ALA A 70 0.92 -12.53 -4.89
C ALA A 70 1.88 -13.70 -5.18
N GLN A 71 2.76 -14.04 -4.25
CA GLN A 71 3.67 -15.19 -4.40
C GLN A 71 2.94 -16.54 -4.52
N VAL A 72 1.81 -16.71 -3.82
CA VAL A 72 1.01 -17.94 -3.88
C VAL A 72 0.22 -18.03 -5.19
N GLU A 73 -0.38 -16.93 -5.64
CA GLU A 73 -1.21 -16.88 -6.85
C GLU A 73 -0.36 -16.97 -8.13
N VAL A 74 0.85 -16.40 -8.11
CA VAL A 74 1.80 -16.49 -9.23
C VAL A 74 2.47 -17.87 -9.21
N LYS A 75 1.79 -18.90 -9.76
CA LYS A 75 2.47 -20.17 -10.10
C LYS A 75 3.72 -19.86 -10.94
N PRO A 76 4.91 -20.42 -10.66
CA PRO A 76 6.07 -20.18 -11.52
C PRO A 76 5.72 -20.62 -12.94
N SER A 77 5.77 -19.69 -13.91
CA SER A 77 5.82 -20.10 -15.32
C SER A 77 7.14 -20.84 -15.49
N LYS A 78 7.01 -22.11 -15.88
CA LYS A 78 8.12 -23.00 -16.14
C LYS A 78 8.68 -22.74 -17.54
#